data_AF-A0AAE1SIW7-F1
#
_entry.id   AF-A0AAE1SIW7-F1
#
_cell.length_a   1.000
_cell.length_b   1.000
_cell.length_c   1.000
_cell.angle_alpha   90.00
_cell.angle_beta   90.00
_cell.angle_gamma   90.00
#
_symmetry.space_group_name_H-M   'P 1'
#
loop_
_entity.id
_entity.type
_entity.pdbx_description
1 polymer ?
#
loop_
_entity_poly.entity_id
_entity_poly.type
_entity_poly.pdbx_seq_one_letter_code
_entity_poly.pdbx_strand_id
1 'polypeptide(L)'
;MKNHRRLWRTGCWSINVSRRNLGYLSCGKGNPIDDCWRCDPNWEKNRQRLADCAIGFGKNAVGDRDGKIYVVTDSGTDDPVNPKPDTLRFAVIQNEPLWIILIGIW
;
A
#
# COMPACT_ATOMS: atom_id res chain seq x y z
N MET A 1 40.46 -8.34 25.83
CA MET A 1 41.39 -8.83 24.79
C MET A 1 40.81 -10.09 24.14
N LYS A 2 40.61 -10.04 22.81
CA LYS A 2 40.21 -11.09 21.82
C LYS A 2 38.81 -11.75 21.96
N ASN A 3 38.08 -12.16 20.91
CA ASN A 3 37.82 -11.67 19.54
C ASN A 3 36.66 -12.54 18.95
N HIS A 4 35.71 -11.90 18.25
CA HIS A 4 34.67 -12.30 17.26
C HIS A 4 34.47 -13.76 16.72
N ARG A 5 33.18 -14.23 16.70
CA ARG A 5 32.30 -14.58 15.53
C ARG A 5 30.99 -15.32 15.98
N ARG A 6 29.78 -14.70 15.88
CA ARG A 6 28.68 -14.89 14.85
C ARG A 6 28.04 -16.32 14.86
N LEU A 7 26.74 -16.62 15.06
CA LEU A 7 25.49 -16.17 14.39
C LEU A 7 24.20 -16.80 15.04
N TRP A 8 23.11 -16.03 15.06
CA TRP A 8 21.64 -16.33 15.07
C TRP A 8 21.04 -17.60 15.73
N ARG A 9 20.18 -17.40 16.74
CA ARG A 9 18.72 -17.58 16.69
C ARG A 9 18.10 -17.44 18.10
N THR A 10 16.82 -17.06 18.11
CA THR A 10 15.91 -16.97 19.27
C THR A 10 16.09 -15.75 20.17
N GLY A 11 15.32 -14.70 19.88
CA GLY A 11 15.11 -13.57 20.77
C GLY A 11 13.64 -13.22 20.77
N CYS A 12 12.88 -13.94 21.59
CA CYS A 12 11.52 -13.63 21.98
C CYS A 12 11.44 -12.17 22.47
N TRP A 13 10.76 -11.29 21.74
CA TRP A 13 10.43 -9.97 22.27
C TRP A 13 9.08 -10.04 22.95
N SER A 14 9.14 -10.10 24.28
CA SER A 14 8.00 -9.96 25.19
C SER A 14 7.28 -8.63 24.91
N ILE A 15 5.99 -8.71 24.55
CA ILE A 15 5.14 -7.54 24.36
C ILE A 15 4.57 -7.16 25.73
N ASN A 16 5.03 -6.04 26.30
CA ASN A 16 4.51 -5.49 27.54
C ASN A 16 3.03 -5.07 27.35
N VAL A 17 2.13 -5.67 28.12
CA VAL A 17 0.66 -5.52 28.04
C VAL A 17 0.23 -4.20 28.68
N SER A 18 0.44 -3.12 27.93
CA SER A 18 -0.32 -1.86 28.07
C SER A 18 -0.84 -1.34 26.73
N ARG A 19 -0.83 -2.20 25.69
CA ARG A 19 -1.41 -1.89 24.38
C ARG A 19 -2.89 -2.26 24.39
N ARG A 20 -3.72 -1.24 24.29
CA ARG A 20 -5.17 -1.34 24.06
C ARG A 20 -5.44 -2.35 22.94
N ASN A 21 -6.50 -3.12 23.14
CA ASN A 21 -7.01 -4.21 22.32
C ASN A 21 -7.14 -3.84 20.83
N LEU A 22 -6.03 -3.83 20.08
CA LEU A 22 -6.01 -3.86 18.63
C LEU A 22 -5.88 -5.33 18.25
N GLY A 23 -7.03 -6.01 18.16
CA GLY A 23 -7.15 -7.30 17.52
C GLY A 23 -6.72 -7.15 16.07
N TYR A 24 -5.40 -7.20 15.85
CA TYR A 24 -4.80 -7.20 14.53
C TYR A 24 -5.17 -8.53 13.88
N LEU A 25 -5.91 -8.43 12.77
CA LEU A 25 -6.28 -9.54 11.88
C LEU A 25 -5.00 -10.19 11.34
N SER A 26 -4.35 -11.02 12.17
CA SER A 26 -3.03 -11.57 11.92
C SER A 26 -3.15 -12.80 11.03
N CYS A 27 -2.93 -12.64 9.71
CA CYS A 27 -2.24 -13.70 8.97
C CYS A 27 -0.73 -13.74 9.32
N GLY A 28 -0.27 -12.77 10.14
CA GLY A 28 0.86 -12.91 11.06
C GLY A 28 2.23 -12.97 10.40
N LYS A 29 2.34 -12.45 9.18
CA LYS A 29 3.60 -12.43 8.44
C LYS A 29 4.25 -11.03 8.39
N GLY A 30 3.49 -9.96 8.60
CA GLY A 30 3.90 -8.60 8.23
C GLY A 30 3.84 -7.56 9.33
N ASN A 31 3.91 -6.30 8.89
CA ASN A 31 3.68 -5.14 9.73
C ASN A 31 2.17 -4.81 9.77
N PRO A 32 1.72 -3.97 10.72
CA PRO A 32 0.31 -3.66 10.93
C PRO A 32 -0.41 -3.04 9.70
N ILE A 33 0.29 -2.37 8.78
CA ILE A 33 -0.33 -1.86 7.53
C ILE A 33 -0.52 -3.03 6.55
N ASP A 34 0.52 -3.83 6.36
CA ASP A 34 0.50 -4.95 5.41
C ASP A 34 -0.55 -6.01 5.77
N ASP A 35 -0.61 -6.38 7.05
CA ASP A 35 -1.58 -7.38 7.51
C ASP A 35 -3.03 -6.94 7.27
N CYS A 36 -3.30 -5.63 7.23
CA CYS A 36 -4.64 -5.10 6.99
C CYS A 36 -5.16 -5.33 5.56
N TRP A 37 -4.30 -5.28 4.54
CA TRP A 37 -4.71 -5.43 3.13
C TRP A 37 -4.20 -6.73 2.47
N ARG A 38 -2.99 -7.21 2.80
CA ARG A 38 -2.40 -8.42 2.19
C ARG A 38 -3.02 -9.72 2.67
N CYS A 39 -3.61 -9.71 3.87
CA CYS A 39 -4.30 -10.89 4.39
C CYS A 39 -5.67 -11.12 3.72
N ASP A 40 -6.12 -10.23 2.84
CA ASP A 40 -7.27 -10.48 1.97
C ASP A 40 -6.84 -11.36 0.79
N PRO A 41 -7.32 -12.61 0.66
CA PRO A 41 -6.97 -13.46 -0.48
C PRO A 41 -7.45 -12.88 -1.83
N ASN A 42 -8.40 -11.94 -1.81
CA ASN A 42 -8.90 -11.22 -2.98
C ASN A 42 -8.36 -9.79 -3.03
N TRP A 43 -7.22 -9.47 -2.40
CA TRP A 43 -6.65 -8.12 -2.37
C TRP A 43 -6.52 -7.49 -3.77
N GLU A 44 -6.26 -8.31 -4.79
CA GLU A 44 -6.13 -7.88 -6.18
C GLU A 44 -7.44 -7.32 -6.77
N LYS A 45 -8.59 -7.82 -6.29
CA LYS A 45 -9.94 -7.33 -6.64
C LYS A 45 -10.36 -6.20 -5.70
N ASN A 46 -9.78 -6.13 -4.51
CA ASN A 46 -10.12 -5.20 -3.43
C ASN A 46 -9.02 -4.15 -3.20
N ARG A 47 -8.32 -3.70 -4.24
CA ARG A 47 -7.11 -2.86 -4.11
C ARG A 47 -7.34 -1.56 -3.33
N GLN A 48 -8.53 -0.99 -3.46
CA GLN A 48 -8.90 0.25 -2.77
C GLN A 48 -8.95 0.12 -1.25
N ARG A 49 -9.06 -1.11 -0.71
CA ARG A 49 -9.00 -1.39 0.74
C ARG A 49 -7.68 -0.94 1.38
N LEU A 50 -6.60 -0.81 0.60
CA LEU A 50 -5.34 -0.26 1.08
C LEU A 50 -5.52 1.12 1.74
N ALA A 51 -6.45 1.94 1.25
CA ALA A 51 -6.73 3.27 1.79
C ALA A 51 -7.27 3.24 3.24
N ASP A 52 -7.80 2.11 3.70
CA ASP A 52 -8.28 1.94 5.09
C ASP A 52 -7.17 1.49 6.05
N CYS A 53 -6.01 1.12 5.52
CA CYS A 53 -4.95 0.47 6.29
C CYS A 53 -3.86 1.41 6.80
N ALA A 54 -3.96 2.71 6.49
CA ALA A 54 -2.98 3.71 6.92
C ALA A 54 -3.01 3.91 8.46
N ILE A 55 -1.83 4.05 9.06
CA ILE A 55 -1.65 4.32 10.51
C ILE A 55 -0.75 5.55 10.72
N GLY A 56 -0.75 6.11 11.93
CA GLY A 56 0.05 7.29 12.28
C GLY A 56 -0.58 8.61 11.85
N PHE A 57 0.24 9.63 11.56
CA PHE A 57 -0.25 10.97 11.20
C PHE A 57 -1.04 10.99 9.88
N GLY A 58 -0.73 10.08 8.95
CA GLY A 58 -1.39 9.96 7.64
C GLY A 58 -2.63 9.04 7.63
N LYS A 59 -3.12 8.56 8.79
CA LYS A 59 -4.20 7.57 8.86
C LYS A 59 -5.53 7.98 8.21
N ASN A 60 -5.73 9.27 7.96
CA ASN A 60 -6.93 9.80 7.31
C ASN A 60 -6.76 9.99 5.80
N ALA A 61 -5.61 9.62 5.23
CA ALA A 61 -5.38 9.69 3.79
C ALA A 61 -6.19 8.60 3.10
N VAL A 62 -7.16 9.01 2.28
CA VAL A 62 -8.03 8.09 1.52
C VAL A 62 -7.60 7.94 0.06
N GLY A 63 -6.77 8.86 -0.45
CA GLY A 63 -6.45 8.93 -1.87
C GLY A 63 -7.71 9.04 -2.72
N ASP A 64 -7.74 8.33 -3.85
CA ASP A 64 -8.89 8.24 -4.76
C ASP A 64 -9.74 6.99 -4.50
N ARG A 65 -9.87 6.57 -3.24
CA ARG A 65 -10.78 5.49 -2.83
C ARG A 65 -12.20 5.82 -3.30
N ASP A 66 -12.94 4.79 -3.72
CA ASP A 66 -14.29 4.88 -4.29
C ASP A 66 -14.34 5.51 -5.71
N GLY A 67 -13.17 5.90 -6.24
CA GLY A 67 -12.99 6.35 -7.61
C GLY A 67 -13.06 5.23 -8.64
N LYS A 68 -13.23 5.62 -9.91
CA LYS A 68 -13.18 4.66 -11.03
C LYS A 68 -11.76 4.13 -11.20
N ILE A 69 -11.64 2.86 -11.57
CA ILE A 69 -10.35 2.30 -11.94
C ILE A 69 -9.93 2.90 -13.28
N TYR A 70 -8.77 3.53 -13.31
CA TYR A 70 -8.13 4.01 -14.54
C TYR A 70 -6.87 3.21 -14.79
N VAL A 71 -6.75 2.59 -15.96
CA VAL A 71 -5.59 1.78 -16.32
C VAL A 71 -4.74 2.54 -17.31
N VAL A 72 -3.50 2.84 -16.93
CA VAL A 72 -2.53 3.46 -17.82
C VAL A 72 -2.00 2.39 -18.76
N THR A 73 -2.19 2.60 -20.07
CA THR A 73 -1.70 1.69 -21.12
C THR A 73 -0.62 2.33 -21.99
N ASP A 74 -0.51 3.66 -21.99
CA ASP A 74 0.54 4.41 -22.70
C ASP A 74 1.55 5.01 -21.70
N SER A 75 2.77 4.51 -21.75
CA SER A 75 3.92 5.01 -20.98
C SER A 75 4.88 5.87 -21.82
N GLY A 76 4.63 6.03 -23.13
CA GLY A 76 5.56 6.65 -24.07
C GLY A 76 5.26 8.11 -24.39
N THR A 77 4.04 8.60 -24.12
CA THR A 77 3.66 9.98 -24.44
C THR A 77 3.47 10.83 -23.17
N ASP A 78 4.46 11.70 -22.89
CA ASP A 78 4.40 12.69 -21.81
C ASP A 78 4.29 14.10 -22.39
N ASP A 79 3.07 14.51 -22.74
CA ASP A 79 2.78 15.89 -23.14
C ASP A 79 2.28 16.67 -21.89
N PRO A 80 3.06 17.62 -21.35
CA PRO A 80 2.68 18.37 -20.16
C PRO A 80 1.56 19.38 -20.40
N VAL A 81 1.33 19.80 -21.64
CA VAL A 81 0.33 20.82 -22.00
C VAL A 81 -0.98 20.17 -22.42
N ASN A 82 -0.92 19.09 -23.20
CA ASN A 82 -2.08 18.38 -23.71
C ASN A 82 -1.91 16.85 -23.56
N PRO A 83 -2.01 16.31 -22.32
CA PRO A 83 -1.84 14.88 -22.10
C PRO A 83 -2.97 14.09 -22.75
N LYS A 84 -2.60 13.00 -23.42
CA LYS A 84 -3.57 12.13 -24.12
C LYS A 84 -4.24 11.17 -23.14
N PRO A 85 -5.50 10.77 -23.39
CA PRO A 85 -6.08 9.59 -22.73
C PRO A 85 -5.12 8.40 -22.78
N ASP A 86 -5.28 7.50 -21.81
CA ASP A 86 -4.44 6.32 -21.55
C ASP A 86 -3.03 6.60 -20.99
N THR A 87 -2.64 7.86 -20.83
CA THR A 87 -1.39 8.26 -20.16
C THR A 87 -1.56 8.46 -18.65
N LEU A 88 -0.46 8.36 -17.89
CA LEU A 88 -0.45 8.67 -16.46
C LEU A 88 -0.81 10.13 -16.20
N ARG A 89 -0.25 11.06 -16.98
CA ARG A 89 -0.47 12.50 -16.77
C ARG A 89 -1.94 12.87 -16.98
N PHE A 90 -2.59 12.30 -17.99
CA PHE A 90 -4.02 12.51 -18.20
C PHE A 90 -4.83 12.05 -16.98
N ALA A 91 -4.50 10.88 -16.41
CA ALA A 91 -5.21 10.35 -15.25
C ALA A 91 -5.07 11.21 -13.99
N VAL A 92 -3.86 11.72 -13.71
CA VAL A 92 -3.55 12.47 -12.47
C VAL A 92 -4.23 13.84 -12.40
N ILE A 93 -4.55 14.45 -13.54
CA ILE A 93 -5.13 15.81 -13.59
C ILE A 93 -6.66 15.83 -13.62
N GLN A 94 -7.32 14.67 -13.53
CA GLN A 94 -8.77 14.60 -13.54
C GLN A 94 -9.36 15.17 -12.23
N ASN A 95 -10.52 15.84 -12.35
CA ASN A 95 -11.23 16.38 -11.18
C ASN A 95 -11.97 15.28 -10.40
N GLU A 96 -12.28 14.16 -11.07
CA GLU A 96 -12.95 13.01 -10.46
C GLU A 96 -11.92 12.04 -9.87
N PRO A 97 -12.22 11.38 -8.75
CA PRO A 97 -11.30 10.42 -8.14
C PRO A 97 -11.07 9.22 -9.07
N LEU A 98 -9.79 8.91 -9.33
CA LEU A 98 -9.37 7.77 -10.12
C LEU A 98 -8.40 6.89 -9.35
N TRP A 99 -8.72 5.60 -9.21
CA TRP A 99 -7.77 4.61 -8.73
C TRP A 99 -6.86 4.17 -9.88
N ILE A 100 -5.74 4.87 -10.03
CA ILE A 100 -4.81 4.71 -11.16
C ILE A 100 -3.99 3.42 -11.00
N ILE A 101 -3.98 2.61 -12.06
CA ILE A 101 -3.25 1.35 -12.14
C ILE A 101 -2.26 1.38 -13.30
N LEU A 102 -1.03 0.95 -13.05
CA LEU A 102 0.02 0.83 -14.07
C LEU A 102 0.16 -0.63 -14.53
N ILE A 103 0.12 -0.86 -15.83
CA ILE A 103 0.46 -2.18 -16.40
C ILE A 103 1.99 -2.31 -16.46
N GLY A 104 2.54 -3.44 -15.98
CA GLY A 104 3.97 -3.72 -16.02
C GLY A 104 4.73 -3.48 -14.72
N ILE A 105 4.04 -3.05 -13.66
CA ILE A 105 4.56 -3.01 -12.28
C ILE A 105 3.57 -3.78 -11.41
N TRP A 106 3.74 -5.11 -11.34
CA TRP A 106 3.03 -6.04 -10.45
C TRP A 106 4.03 -6.93 -9.73
#